data_AF-A0A6M8BKR8-F1
#
_entry.id   AF-A0A6M8BKR8-F1
#
_cell.length_a   1.000
_cell.length_b   1.000
_cell.length_c   1.000
_cell.angle_alpha   90.00
_cell.angle_beta   90.00
_cell.angle_gamma   90.00
#
_symmetry.space_group_name_H-M   'P 1'
#
loop_
_entity.id
_entity.type
_entity.pdbx_description
1 polymer ?
#
loop_
_entity_poly.entity_id
_entity_poly.type
_entity_poly.pdbx_seq_one_letter_code
_entity_poly.pdbx_strand_id
1 'polypeptide(L)'
;MPWAHRSHLTTCLWMVVALLQRGEINLTRWLPYVPCRGVQAQSKQRRLSRWLHNSRLNVHRLYKPLIQAALAHWDEDCLYLSLDTSLFWDEYCLIRLAVVHRGRALPVVWRVLQHRSASVAFSDYREMLHQAAHRLPAGVKVVVLADRGFIHTEAMSRHNR
;
A
#
# COMPACT_ATOMS: atom_id res chain seq x y z
N MET A 1 -9.57 -11.18 -10.74
CA MET A 1 -8.80 -11.07 -9.47
C MET A 1 -8.81 -12.42 -8.76
N PRO A 2 -7.70 -13.20 -8.74
CA PRO A 2 -7.71 -14.48 -8.04
C PRO A 2 -7.43 -14.20 -6.57
N TRP A 3 -8.50 -13.97 -5.80
CA TRP A 3 -8.45 -14.22 -4.37
C TRP A 3 -8.16 -15.70 -4.18
N ALA A 4 -7.21 -16.04 -3.31
CA ALA A 4 -6.94 -17.45 -3.00
C ALA A 4 -8.22 -18.17 -2.49
N HIS A 5 -9.15 -17.44 -1.87
CA HIS A 5 -10.45 -17.96 -1.43
C HIS A 5 -11.46 -16.82 -1.18
N ARG A 6 -12.74 -17.01 -1.53
CA ARG A 6 -13.83 -16.01 -1.33
C ARG A 6 -13.98 -15.55 0.12
N SER A 7 -13.64 -16.41 1.08
CA SER A 7 -13.66 -16.06 2.52
C SER A 7 -12.62 -15.01 2.90
N HIS A 8 -11.45 -14.99 2.25
CA HIS A 8 -10.41 -13.99 2.52
C HIS A 8 -10.84 -12.61 2.02
N LEU A 9 -11.47 -12.53 0.85
CA LEU A 9 -12.08 -11.30 0.34
C LEU A 9 -13.14 -10.77 1.29
N THR A 10 -14.08 -11.64 1.67
CA THR A 10 -15.18 -11.27 2.56
C THR A 10 -14.66 -10.74 3.89
N THR A 11 -13.64 -11.39 4.46
CA THR A 11 -13.00 -10.92 5.70
C THR A 11 -12.33 -9.56 5.52
N CYS A 12 -11.62 -9.36 4.41
CA CYS A 12 -10.97 -8.08 4.08
C CYS A 12 -11.99 -6.94 3.99
N LEU A 13 -13.08 -7.14 3.25
CA LEU A 13 -14.14 -6.14 3.12
C LEU A 13 -14.74 -5.76 4.47
N TRP A 14 -15.02 -6.73 5.34
CA TRP A 14 -15.54 -6.44 6.68
C TRP A 14 -14.53 -5.71 7.57
N MET A 15 -13.23 -5.96 7.42
CA MET A 15 -12.21 -5.16 8.11
C MET A 15 -12.19 -3.71 7.62
N VAL A 16 -12.30 -3.48 6.31
CA VAL A 16 -12.40 -2.13 5.73
C VAL A 16 -13.65 -1.42 6.24
N VAL A 17 -14.80 -2.08 6.26
CA VAL A 17 -16.05 -1.53 6.81
C VAL A 17 -15.88 -1.16 8.29
N ALA A 18 -15.31 -2.07 9.09
CA ALA A 18 -15.08 -1.81 10.51
C ALA A 18 -14.12 -0.63 10.74
N LEU A 19 -13.05 -0.54 9.95
CA LEU A 19 -12.09 0.57 9.98
C LEU A 19 -12.78 1.90 9.64
N LEU A 20 -13.61 1.95 8.59
CA LEU A 20 -14.32 3.16 8.19
C LEU A 20 -15.35 3.60 9.23
N GLN A 21 -16.06 2.65 9.87
CA GLN A 21 -17.05 2.97 10.89
C GLN A 21 -16.42 3.36 12.23
N ARG A 22 -15.23 2.84 12.56
CA ARG A 22 -14.58 3.14 13.85
C ARG A 22 -13.50 4.19 13.82
N GLY A 23 -12.81 4.37 12.69
CA GLY A 23 -11.65 5.26 12.61
C GLY A 23 -10.44 4.80 13.43
N GLU A 24 -10.41 3.54 13.87
CA GLU A 24 -9.37 3.02 14.76
C GLU A 24 -8.83 1.68 14.25
N ILE A 25 -7.61 1.31 14.62
CA ILE A 25 -6.96 0.05 14.21
C ILE A 25 -7.08 -1.08 15.25
N ASN A 26 -7.89 -0.90 16.29
CA ASN A 26 -8.07 -1.89 17.35
C ASN A 26 -9.04 -2.99 16.93
N LEU A 27 -8.54 -4.23 16.74
CA LEU A 27 -9.34 -5.38 16.30
C LEU A 27 -10.51 -5.72 17.23
N THR A 28 -10.36 -5.51 18.54
CA THR A 28 -11.44 -5.78 19.51
C THR A 28 -12.57 -4.77 19.34
N ARG A 29 -12.25 -3.53 18.97
CA ARG A 29 -13.26 -2.49 18.67
C ARG A 29 -13.96 -2.70 17.34
N TRP A 30 -13.44 -3.55 16.46
CA TRP A 30 -14.06 -3.91 15.18
C TRP A 30 -15.12 -5.00 15.28
N LEU A 31 -15.11 -5.80 16.36
CA LEU A 31 -15.96 -6.99 16.48
C LEU A 31 -17.48 -6.75 16.31
N PRO A 32 -18.06 -5.61 16.72
CA PRO A 32 -19.47 -5.30 16.46
C PRO A 32 -19.81 -5.19 14.96
N TYR A 33 -18.85 -4.74 14.14
CA TYR A 33 -19.04 -4.46 12.71
C TYR A 33 -18.72 -5.65 11.81
N VAL A 34 -18.20 -6.72 12.38
CA VAL A 34 -17.79 -7.92 11.64
C VAL A 34 -18.80 -9.04 11.87
N PRO A 35 -19.54 -9.48 10.84
CA PRO A 35 -20.53 -10.54 10.98
C PRO A 35 -19.86 -11.89 11.19
N CYS A 36 -20.52 -12.73 11.98
CA CYS A 36 -20.10 -14.10 12.24
C CYS A 36 -21.32 -14.97 12.50
N ARG A 37 -21.30 -16.21 12.01
CA ARG A 37 -22.33 -17.21 12.34
C ARG A 37 -22.27 -17.68 13.80
N GLY A 38 -21.11 -17.54 14.44
CA GLY A 38 -20.92 -17.91 15.85
C GLY A 38 -21.07 -16.71 16.80
N VAL A 39 -21.61 -16.98 17.99
CA VAL A 39 -21.92 -15.98 19.03
C VAL A 39 -20.67 -15.45 19.75
N GLN A 40 -19.55 -16.18 19.71
CA GLN A 40 -18.35 -15.85 20.48
C GLN A 40 -17.48 -14.73 19.86
N ALA A 41 -17.30 -13.64 20.61
CA ALA A 41 -16.46 -12.49 20.24
C ALA A 41 -14.98 -12.87 20.01
N GLN A 42 -14.43 -13.78 20.83
CA GLN A 42 -13.04 -14.24 20.70
C GLN A 42 -12.77 -14.94 19.36
N SER A 43 -13.77 -15.65 18.82
CA SER A 43 -13.67 -16.32 17.51
C SER A 43 -13.63 -15.32 16.36
N LYS A 44 -14.33 -14.18 16.48
CA LYS A 44 -14.22 -13.05 15.54
C LYS A 44 -12.81 -12.45 15.55
N GLN A 45 -12.28 -12.12 16.73
CA GLN A 45 -10.94 -11.55 16.86
C GLN A 45 -9.85 -12.47 16.31
N ARG A 46 -9.89 -13.77 16.66
CA ARG A 46 -8.94 -14.77 16.14
C ARG A 46 -9.01 -14.90 14.62
N ARG A 47 -10.18 -14.76 14.00
CA ARG A 47 -10.30 -14.78 12.54
C ARG A 47 -9.64 -13.57 11.89
N LEU A 48 -9.85 -12.37 12.43
CA LEU A 48 -9.21 -11.14 11.94
C LEU A 48 -7.69 -11.21 12.10
N SER A 49 -7.22 -11.62 13.28
CA SER A 49 -5.80 -11.79 13.57
C SER A 49 -5.16 -12.81 12.61
N ARG A 50 -5.76 -13.99 12.41
CA ARG A 50 -5.25 -14.97 11.44
C ARG A 50 -5.20 -14.45 10.02
N TRP A 51 -6.14 -13.60 9.62
CA TRP A 51 -6.10 -12.98 8.30
C TRP A 51 -4.91 -12.03 8.18
N LEU A 52 -4.67 -11.16 9.17
CA LEU A 52 -3.55 -10.20 9.17
C LEU A 52 -2.18 -10.88 9.19
N HIS A 53 -2.05 -12.00 9.90
CA HIS A 53 -0.81 -12.78 9.99
C HIS A 53 -0.66 -13.81 8.86
N ASN A 54 -1.56 -13.82 7.87
CA ASN A 54 -1.50 -14.81 6.79
C ASN A 54 -0.42 -14.45 5.77
N SER A 55 0.74 -15.11 5.87
CA SER A 55 1.87 -14.93 4.95
C SER A 55 1.58 -15.26 3.48
N ARG A 56 0.47 -15.97 3.20
CA ARG A 56 0.04 -16.26 1.82
C ARG A 56 -0.65 -15.06 1.16
N LEU A 57 -1.00 -14.01 1.92
CA LEU A 57 -1.59 -12.79 1.38
C LEU A 57 -0.49 -11.87 0.84
N ASN A 58 -0.48 -11.68 -0.47
CA ASN A 58 0.33 -10.64 -1.09
C ASN A 58 -0.48 -9.33 -1.13
N VAL A 59 -0.15 -8.40 -0.24
CA VAL A 59 -0.86 -7.11 -0.12
C VAL A 59 -0.78 -6.30 -1.41
N HIS A 60 0.36 -6.30 -2.10
CA HIS A 60 0.49 -5.59 -3.38
C HIS A 60 -0.41 -6.17 -4.48
N ARG A 61 -0.61 -7.49 -4.51
CA ARG A 61 -1.56 -8.13 -5.42
C ARG A 61 -2.99 -7.73 -5.13
N LEU A 62 -3.35 -7.58 -3.85
CA LEU A 62 -4.68 -7.12 -3.42
C LEU A 62 -4.90 -5.64 -3.74
N TYR A 63 -3.89 -4.81 -3.52
CA TYR A 63 -3.98 -3.36 -3.65
C TYR A 63 -3.90 -2.88 -5.11
N LYS A 64 -3.11 -3.57 -5.95
CA LYS A 64 -2.92 -3.24 -7.37
C LYS A 64 -4.21 -2.87 -8.13
N PRO A 65 -5.29 -3.67 -8.13
CA PRO A 65 -6.53 -3.29 -8.79
C PRO A 65 -7.17 -2.01 -8.26
N LEU A 66 -7.09 -1.78 -6.96
CA LEU A 66 -7.74 -0.64 -6.32
C LEU A 66 -7.08 0.65 -6.79
N ILE A 67 -5.74 0.69 -6.76
CA ILE A 67 -5.02 1.86 -7.24
C ILE A 67 -5.15 2.04 -8.76
N GLN A 68 -5.12 0.96 -9.54
CA GLN A 68 -5.34 1.07 -10.99
C GLN A 68 -6.73 1.61 -11.32
N ALA A 69 -7.77 1.16 -10.61
CA ALA A 69 -9.12 1.69 -10.78
C ALA A 69 -9.21 3.17 -10.34
N ALA A 70 -8.55 3.54 -9.24
CA ALA A 70 -8.53 4.92 -8.75
C ALA A 70 -7.82 5.89 -9.71
N LEU A 71 -6.84 5.41 -10.48
CA LEU A 71 -6.09 6.21 -11.46
C LEU A 71 -6.55 6.03 -12.91
N ALA A 72 -7.59 5.22 -13.17
CA ALA A 72 -8.00 4.86 -14.53
C ALA A 72 -8.50 6.06 -15.36
N HIS A 73 -9.12 7.04 -14.70
CA HIS A 73 -9.70 8.23 -15.32
C HIS A 73 -8.93 9.46 -14.84
N TRP A 74 -7.61 9.41 -14.96
CA TRP A 74 -6.78 10.55 -14.59
C TRP A 74 -6.88 11.64 -15.66
N ASP A 75 -7.51 12.76 -15.31
CA ASP A 75 -7.90 13.80 -16.27
C ASP A 75 -6.89 14.96 -16.38
N GLU A 76 -5.80 14.94 -15.61
CA GLU A 76 -4.77 15.99 -15.65
C GLU A 76 -3.58 15.60 -16.55
N ASP A 77 -2.96 16.58 -17.20
CA ASP A 77 -1.80 16.38 -18.09
C ASP A 77 -0.58 15.77 -17.39
N CYS A 78 -0.48 15.95 -16.08
CA CYS A 78 0.66 15.54 -15.28
C CYS A 78 0.21 14.83 -14.00
N LEU A 79 0.91 13.74 -13.67
CA LEU A 79 0.73 12.97 -12.45
C LEU A 79 1.99 13.11 -11.60
N TYR A 80 1.84 13.78 -10.45
CA TYR A 80 2.91 13.98 -9.48
C TYR A 80 2.98 12.81 -8.51
N LEU A 81 4.15 12.19 -8.42
CA LEU A 81 4.48 11.16 -7.46
C LEU A 81 5.44 11.72 -6.42
N SER A 82 5.24 11.38 -5.15
CA SER A 82 6.20 11.62 -4.08
C SER A 82 6.81 10.29 -3.65
N LEU A 83 8.15 10.24 -3.67
CA LEU A 83 8.96 9.17 -3.09
C LEU A 83 9.49 9.65 -1.74
N ASP A 84 9.14 8.95 -0.67
CA ASP A 84 9.54 9.29 0.68
C ASP A 84 9.81 8.05 1.54
N THR A 85 10.59 8.25 2.59
CA THR A 85 10.81 7.27 3.66
C THR A 85 10.20 7.73 4.98
N SER A 86 9.71 6.79 5.78
CA SER A 86 9.27 7.03 7.16
C SER A 86 9.81 5.95 8.08
N LEU A 87 10.41 6.35 9.20
CA LEU A 87 10.87 5.44 10.25
C LEU A 87 9.76 5.14 11.25
N PHE A 88 9.65 3.86 11.62
CA PHE A 88 8.72 3.37 12.62
C PHE A 88 9.49 2.62 13.71
N TRP A 89 9.30 3.06 14.95
CA TRP A 89 9.89 2.47 16.17
C TRP A 89 11.42 2.31 16.11
N ASP A 90 12.10 3.14 15.32
CA ASP A 90 13.55 3.05 15.05
C ASP A 90 14.03 1.66 14.58
N GLU A 91 13.12 0.86 14.02
CA GLU A 91 13.37 -0.51 13.61
C GLU A 91 12.99 -0.75 12.15
N TYR A 92 11.91 -0.11 11.68
CA TYR A 92 11.40 -0.31 10.34
C TYR A 92 11.46 0.98 9.52
N CYS A 93 11.91 0.86 8.28
CA CYS A 93 11.86 1.92 7.29
C CYS A 93 10.80 1.59 6.23
N LEU A 94 9.76 2.42 6.15
CA LEU A 94 8.79 2.39 5.08
C LEU A 94 9.29 3.27 3.95
N ILE A 95 9.50 2.69 2.78
CA ILE A 95 9.68 3.41 1.53
C ILE A 95 8.33 3.43 0.82
N ARG A 96 7.81 4.58 0.42
CA ARG A 96 6.57 4.64 -0.37
C ARG A 96 6.70 5.56 -1.57
N LEU A 97 5.96 5.21 -2.61
CA LEU A 97 5.69 6.08 -3.74
C LEU A 97 4.18 6.36 -3.76
N ALA A 98 3.79 7.63 -3.71
CA ALA A 98 2.38 8.04 -3.63
C ALA A 98 2.04 9.09 -4.68
N VAL A 99 0.83 9.02 -5.26
CA VAL A 99 0.27 10.13 -6.03
C VAL A 99 -0.05 11.27 -5.08
N VAL A 100 0.41 12.48 -5.40
CA VAL A 100 0.05 13.69 -4.67
C VAL A 100 -1.01 14.43 -5.46
N HIS A 101 -2.22 14.52 -4.90
CA HIS A 101 -3.35 15.15 -5.57
C HIS A 101 -4.23 15.87 -4.55
N ARG A 102 -4.52 17.17 -4.81
CA ARG A 102 -5.42 18.00 -3.99
C ARG A 102 -5.12 17.92 -2.47
N GLY A 103 -3.85 18.01 -2.11
CA GLY A 103 -3.40 17.95 -0.71
C GLY A 103 -3.46 16.57 -0.06
N ARG A 104 -3.68 15.49 -0.84
CA ARG A 104 -3.69 14.11 -0.36
C ARG A 104 -2.59 13.30 -1.03
N ALA A 105 -1.98 12.40 -0.27
CA ALA A 105 -1.07 11.40 -0.78
C ALA A 105 -1.78 10.05 -0.85
N LEU A 106 -1.95 9.51 -2.06
CA LEU A 106 -2.51 8.18 -2.30
C LEU A 106 -1.38 7.21 -2.64
N PRO A 107 -1.05 6.24 -1.77
CA PRO A 107 0.04 5.30 -2.03
C PRO A 107 -0.17 4.54 -3.34
N VAL A 108 0.85 4.49 -4.20
CA VAL A 108 0.85 3.65 -5.41
C VAL A 108 1.47 2.31 -5.10
N VAL A 109 2.60 2.33 -4.41
CA VAL A 109 3.38 1.15 -3.99
C VAL A 109 4.24 1.54 -2.78
N TRP A 110 4.64 0.55 -2.00
CA TRP A 110 5.50 0.74 -0.85
C TRP A 110 6.33 -0.52 -0.58
N ARG A 111 7.34 -0.39 0.27
CA ARG A 111 8.14 -1.48 0.81
C ARG A 111 8.47 -1.18 2.26
N VAL A 112 8.43 -2.19 3.11
CA VAL A 112 8.88 -2.09 4.50
C VAL A 112 10.16 -2.89 4.64
N LEU A 113 11.20 -2.25 5.17
CA LEU A 113 12.49 -2.85 5.48
C LEU A 113 12.67 -2.86 6.99
N GLN A 114 13.23 -3.93 7.54
CA GLN A 114 13.77 -3.89 8.90
C GLN A 114 15.12 -3.17 8.81
N HIS A 115 15.10 -1.86 9.03
CA HIS A 115 16.20 -0.95 8.81
C HIS A 115 16.03 0.28 9.69
N ARG A 116 17.07 0.63 10.44
CA ARG A 116 17.03 1.71 11.46
C ARG A 116 17.31 3.11 10.90
N SER A 117 17.36 3.26 9.58
CA SER A 117 17.66 4.53 8.93
C SER A 117 16.67 4.84 7.80
N ALA A 118 16.35 6.12 7.66
CA ALA A 118 15.55 6.65 6.56
C ALA A 118 16.32 6.67 5.24
N SER A 119 17.66 6.69 5.29
CA SER A 119 18.50 6.61 4.09
C SER A 119 18.47 5.20 3.52
N VAL A 120 18.13 5.07 2.24
CA VAL A 120 18.01 3.79 1.53
C VAL A 120 18.80 3.82 0.23
N ALA A 121 19.34 2.67 -0.18
CA ALA A 121 20.06 2.55 -1.44
C ALA A 121 19.08 2.39 -2.61
N PHE A 122 19.49 2.74 -3.83
CA PHE A 122 18.64 2.56 -5.01
C PHE A 122 18.18 1.10 -5.21
N SER A 123 19.06 0.13 -4.93
CA SER A 123 18.74 -1.30 -4.97
C SER A 123 17.56 -1.70 -4.08
N ASP A 124 17.32 -0.98 -2.98
CA ASP A 124 16.25 -1.26 -2.02
C ASP A 124 14.87 -0.96 -2.60
N TYR A 125 14.76 -0.02 -3.54
CA TYR A 125 13.48 0.46 -4.08
C TYR A 125 13.38 0.46 -5.61
N ARG A 126 14.42 0.04 -6.34
CA ARG A 126 14.38 -0.10 -7.80
C ARG A 126 13.20 -0.96 -8.27
N GLU A 127 13.04 -2.15 -7.69
CA GLU A 127 11.94 -3.06 -8.01
C GLU A 127 10.58 -2.45 -7.65
N MET A 128 10.53 -1.66 -6.57
CA MET A 128 9.32 -0.91 -6.19
C MET A 128 8.90 0.06 -7.30
N LEU A 129 9.84 0.78 -7.92
CA LEU A 129 9.57 1.70 -9.03
C LEU A 129 9.07 0.96 -10.28
N HIS A 130 9.66 -0.20 -10.61
CA HIS A 130 9.17 -1.04 -11.71
C HIS A 130 7.73 -1.49 -11.47
N GLN A 131 7.40 -1.91 -10.25
CA GLN A 131 6.03 -2.26 -9.89
C GLN A 131 5.07 -1.06 -9.96
N ALA A 132 5.54 0.14 -9.63
CA ALA A 132 4.75 1.35 -9.73
C ALA A 132 4.38 1.66 -11.18
N ALA A 133 5.34 1.55 -12.10
CA ALA A 133 5.11 1.82 -13.53
C ALA A 133 3.97 0.96 -14.12
N HIS A 134 3.77 -0.25 -13.61
CA HIS A 134 2.66 -1.14 -14.02
C HIS A 134 1.30 -0.80 -13.38
N ARG A 135 1.24 0.20 -12.49
CA ARG A 135 0.04 0.66 -11.79
C ARG A 135 -0.44 2.03 -12.27
N LEU A 136 0.41 2.79 -12.94
CA LEU A 136 0.12 4.12 -13.44
C LEU A 136 -0.66 4.07 -14.76
N PRO A 137 -1.49 5.08 -15.06
CA PRO A 137 -2.17 5.19 -16.35
C PRO A 137 -1.15 5.40 -17.48
N ALA A 138 -1.49 4.91 -18.67
CA ALA A 138 -0.69 5.14 -19.87
C ALA A 138 -0.93 6.54 -20.43
N GLY A 139 0.05 7.08 -21.15
CA GLY A 139 -0.08 8.37 -21.86
C GLY A 139 -0.03 9.63 -21.00
N VAL A 140 0.10 9.50 -19.68
CA VAL A 140 0.19 10.64 -18.76
C VAL A 140 1.67 10.96 -18.46
N LYS A 141 2.03 12.24 -18.44
CA LYS A 141 3.35 12.67 -18.00
C LYS A 141 3.47 12.41 -16.49
N VAL A 142 4.48 11.64 -16.09
CA VAL A 142 4.75 11.34 -14.67
C VAL A 142 5.94 12.15 -14.19
N VAL A 143 5.77 12.88 -13.09
CA VAL A 143 6.85 13.62 -12.41
C VAL A 143 7.06 13.02 -11.03
N VAL A 144 8.26 12.51 -10.77
CA VAL A 144 8.64 11.98 -9.45
C VAL A 144 9.37 13.06 -8.67
N LEU A 145 8.85 13.37 -7.49
CA LEU A 145 9.40 14.26 -6.49
C LEU A 145 10.00 13.40 -5.39
N ALA A 146 11.26 13.65 -5.04
CA ALA A 146 11.94 12.95 -3.97
C ALA A 146 12.85 13.94 -3.22
N ASP A 147 13.11 13.66 -1.95
CA ASP A 147 14.07 14.45 -1.18
C ASP A 147 15.53 14.17 -1.60
N ARG A 148 16.46 14.93 -1.01
CA ARG A 148 17.89 14.80 -1.32
C ARG A 148 18.49 13.43 -0.96
N GLY A 149 17.88 12.70 -0.03
CA GLY A 149 18.26 11.33 0.34
C GLY A 149 18.02 10.31 -0.79
N PHE A 150 17.25 10.70 -1.81
CA PHE A 150 16.99 9.87 -2.99
C PHE A 150 17.76 10.31 -4.25
N ILE A 151 18.78 11.17 -4.15
CA ILE A 151 19.63 11.55 -5.29
C ILE A 151 20.59 10.40 -5.63
N HIS A 152 20.04 9.30 -6.13
CA HIS A 152 20.80 8.20 -6.70
C HIS A 152 20.82 8.42 -8.22
N THR A 153 21.97 8.77 -8.78
CA THR A 153 22.13 9.06 -10.22
C THR A 153 21.68 7.88 -11.10
N GLU A 154 21.84 6.66 -10.60
CA GLU A 154 21.32 5.43 -11.22
C GLU A 154 19.80 5.46 -11.43
N ALA A 155 19.04 6.04 -10.49
CA ALA A 155 17.59 6.21 -10.58
C ALA A 155 17.18 7.21 -11.68
N MET A 156 18.07 8.16 -12.00
CA MET A 156 17.85 9.18 -13.03
C MET A 156 18.35 8.75 -14.42
N SER A 157 19.12 7.65 -14.48
CA SER A 157 19.64 7.12 -15.73
C SER A 157 18.52 6.46 -16.55
N ARG A 158 18.40 6.85 -17.83
CA ARG A 158 17.45 6.22 -18.75
C ARG A 158 17.83 4.75 -18.93
N HIS A 159 17.06 3.86 -18.33
CA HIS A 159 17.06 2.46 -18.71
C HIS A 159 16.18 2.33 -19.96
N ASN A 160 16.80 2.13 -21.12
CA ASN A 160 16.08 1.77 -22.34
C ASN A 160 15.25 0.51 -22.04
N ARG A 161 13.93 0.62 -22.25
CA ARG A 161 13.05 -0.55 -22.35
C ARG A 161 13.19 -1.17 -23.72
#